data_AF-A0A2K8JM49-F1
#
_entry.id   AF-A0A2K8JM49-F1
#
_cell.length_a   1.000
_cell.length_b   1.000
_cell.length_c   1.000
_cell.angle_alpha   90.00
_cell.angle_beta   90.00
_cell.angle_gamma   90.00
#
_symmetry.space_group_name_H-M   'P 1'
#
loop_
_entity.id
_entity.type
_entity.pdbx_description
1 polymer ?
#
loop_
_entity_poly.entity_id
_entity_poly.type
_entity_poly.pdbx_seq_one_letter_code
_entity_poly.pdbx_strand_id
1 'polypeptide(L)'
;MIKIVCLLFGIIACSFAFDCITNEEYDWPDSTNCRYYHHCKDGKATDHSCLVLLKKFNPEKLKCDWAWKVNCEAVPQKLEPKKETSAARETSKSSKTK
;
A
#
# COMPACT_ATOMS: atom_id res chain seq x y z
N MET A 1 -27.83 -23.37 -17.28
CA MET A 1 -26.46 -23.30 -17.84
C MET A 1 -25.69 -22.36 -16.93
N ILE A 2 -24.74 -22.70 -16.07
CA ILE A 2 -23.91 -23.88 -15.83
C ILE A 2 -23.85 -23.98 -14.29
N LYS A 3 -24.42 -25.07 -13.73
CA LYS A 3 -23.86 -25.70 -12.53
C LYS A 3 -22.58 -26.41 -13.03
N ILE A 4 -21.55 -26.55 -12.19
CA ILE A 4 -20.29 -27.31 -12.43
C ILE A 4 -19.09 -26.45 -12.90
N VAL A 5 -18.64 -25.48 -12.10
CA VAL A 5 -17.22 -25.06 -12.13
C VAL A 5 -16.63 -24.99 -10.72
N CYS A 6 -17.43 -24.65 -9.69
CA CYS A 6 -16.90 -24.50 -8.32
C CYS A 6 -16.96 -25.77 -7.44
N LEU A 7 -17.56 -26.87 -7.91
CA LEU A 7 -17.81 -28.06 -7.06
C LEU A 7 -16.99 -29.31 -7.43
N LEU A 8 -16.21 -29.31 -8.51
CA LEU A 8 -15.41 -30.48 -8.92
C LEU A 8 -13.90 -30.27 -8.93
N PHE A 9 -13.43 -29.07 -8.63
CA PHE A 9 -12.03 -28.85 -8.23
C PHE A 9 -12.03 -28.47 -6.76
N GLY A 10 -11.86 -29.49 -5.91
CA GLY A 10 -11.50 -29.27 -4.52
C GLY A 10 -10.28 -28.36 -4.45
N ILE A 11 -10.23 -27.52 -3.42
CA ILE A 11 -9.38 -26.33 -3.26
C ILE A 11 -10.04 -25.07 -3.81
N ILE A 12 -11.09 -24.69 -3.08
CA ILE A 12 -11.32 -23.35 -2.54
C ILE A 12 -10.11 -22.43 -2.76
N ALA A 13 -10.25 -21.52 -3.71
CA ALA A 13 -9.74 -20.16 -3.56
C ALA A 13 -10.80 -19.20 -4.07
N CYS A 14 -11.95 -19.18 -3.40
CA CYS A 14 -12.93 -18.10 -3.50
C CYS A 14 -12.45 -16.86 -2.71
N SER A 15 -11.14 -16.62 -2.66
CA SER A 15 -10.54 -15.50 -1.96
C SER A 15 -10.25 -14.38 -2.96
N PHE A 16 -11.30 -13.89 -3.62
CA PHE A 16 -11.29 -12.52 -4.11
C PHE A 16 -11.60 -11.60 -2.91
N ALA A 17 -10.75 -11.68 -1.88
CA ALA A 17 -10.61 -10.62 -0.91
C ALA A 17 -9.45 -9.78 -1.42
N PHE A 18 -9.82 -8.62 -1.95
CA PHE A 18 -8.93 -7.53 -2.32
C PHE A 18 -8.08 -7.14 -1.09
N ASP A 19 -6.90 -6.60 -1.36
CA ASP A 19 -6.04 -5.83 -0.44
C ASP A 19 -4.99 -6.59 0.41
N CYS A 20 -3.73 -6.22 0.17
CA CYS A 20 -2.47 -6.70 0.73
C CYS A 20 -2.02 -8.12 0.33
N ILE A 21 -0.91 -8.18 -0.42
CA ILE A 21 -0.20 -9.43 -0.71
C ILE A 21 0.39 -9.98 0.59
N THR A 22 0.07 -11.24 0.91
CA THR A 22 0.75 -11.96 2.01
C THR A 22 2.21 -12.18 1.59
N ASN A 23 3.17 -11.96 2.51
CA ASN A 23 4.63 -12.05 2.32
C ASN A 23 5.37 -10.78 1.84
N GLU A 24 4.71 -9.63 1.68
CA GLU A 24 5.40 -8.36 1.41
C GLU A 24 4.92 -7.23 2.34
N GLU A 25 5.82 -6.29 2.64
CA GLU A 25 5.52 -5.05 3.37
C GLU A 25 5.63 -3.86 2.42
N TYR A 26 4.53 -3.12 2.23
CA TYR A 26 4.48 -1.98 1.32
C TYR A 26 3.36 -1.00 1.69
N ASP A 27 3.46 0.23 1.20
CA ASP A 27 2.43 1.24 1.35
C ASP A 27 1.60 1.36 0.06
N TRP A 28 0.28 1.50 0.20
CA TRP A 28 -0.66 1.60 -0.92
C TRP A 28 -1.54 2.85 -0.78
N PRO A 29 -1.80 3.64 -1.84
CA PRO A 29 -2.64 4.82 -1.73
C PRO A 29 -4.08 4.46 -1.38
N ASP A 30 -4.72 5.28 -0.55
CA ASP A 30 -6.17 5.24 -0.36
C ASP A 30 -6.88 5.78 -1.61
N SER A 31 -7.94 5.11 -2.06
CA SER A 31 -8.67 5.46 -3.29
C SER A 31 -9.60 6.67 -3.14
N THR A 32 -9.94 7.04 -1.92
CA THR A 32 -10.87 8.13 -1.60
C THR A 32 -10.16 9.38 -1.09
N ASN A 33 -9.08 9.21 -0.33
CA ASN A 33 -8.38 10.30 0.32
C ASN A 33 -6.88 10.20 0.11
N CYS A 34 -6.37 11.04 -0.79
CA CYS A 34 -4.96 11.13 -1.15
C CYS A 34 -4.01 11.53 0.01
N ARG A 35 -4.53 11.89 1.20
CA ARG A 35 -3.72 12.10 2.40
C ARG A 35 -3.50 10.80 3.19
N TYR A 36 -4.33 9.79 2.96
CA TYR A 36 -4.28 8.49 3.61
C TYR A 36 -3.62 7.46 2.69
N TYR A 37 -3.07 6.44 3.33
CA TYR A 37 -2.46 5.28 2.68
C TYR A 37 -2.61 4.08 3.60
N HIS A 38 -2.60 2.89 3.01
CA HIS A 38 -2.64 1.62 3.73
C HIS A 38 -1.23 1.05 3.80
N HIS A 39 -0.75 0.81 5.01
CA HIS A 39 0.45 0.03 5.24
C HIS A 39 0.08 -1.46 5.24
N CYS A 40 0.47 -2.16 4.19
CA CYS A 40 0.29 -3.59 4.04
C CYS A 40 1.45 -4.33 4.69
N LYS A 41 1.15 -5.28 5.57
CA LYS A 41 2.12 -6.18 6.19
C LYS A 41 1.47 -7.50 6.56
N ASP A 42 2.10 -8.62 6.22
CA ASP A 42 1.61 -9.98 6.53
C ASP A 42 0.15 -10.21 6.06
N GLY A 43 -0.20 -9.64 4.90
CA GLY A 43 -1.57 -9.69 4.35
C GLY A 43 -2.60 -8.85 5.11
N LYS A 44 -2.17 -7.89 5.94
CA LYS A 44 -3.04 -6.98 6.68
C LYS A 44 -2.77 -5.53 6.29
N ALA A 45 -3.83 -4.80 5.95
CA ALA A 45 -3.80 -3.35 5.75
C ALA A 45 -3.99 -2.63 7.09
N THR A 46 -3.19 -1.60 7.34
CA THR A 46 -3.42 -0.63 8.42
C THR A 46 -3.48 0.77 7.86
N ASP A 47 -4.47 1.57 8.25
CA ASP A 47 -4.64 2.92 7.73
C ASP A 47 -3.68 3.90 8.40
N HIS A 48 -3.01 4.69 7.57
CA HIS A 48 -2.12 5.76 7.99
C HIS A 48 -2.43 7.03 7.22
N SER A 49 -1.94 8.16 7.74
CA SER A 49 -2.04 9.44 7.05
C SER A 49 -0.71 10.18 7.09
N CYS A 50 -0.49 11.07 6.12
CA CYS A 50 0.66 11.95 6.15
C CYS A 50 0.56 12.92 7.34
N LEU A 51 1.57 12.90 8.21
CA LEU A 51 1.61 13.69 9.46
C LEU A 51 1.45 15.20 9.21
N VAL A 52 2.07 15.71 8.14
CA VAL A 52 1.99 17.13 7.76
C VAL A 52 0.73 17.36 6.92
N LEU A 53 -0.11 18.32 7.32
CA LEU A 53 -1.37 18.65 6.64
C LEU A 53 -1.20 19.03 5.16
N LEU A 54 -0.06 19.64 4.80
CA LEU A 54 0.28 20.04 3.42
C LEU A 54 0.95 18.93 2.59
N LYS A 55 1.08 17.72 3.13
CA LYS A 55 1.62 16.57 2.41
C LYS A 55 0.50 15.59 2.03
N LYS A 56 0.67 14.96 0.87
CA LYS A 56 -0.20 13.91 0.34
C LYS A 56 0.64 12.67 0.04
N PHE A 57 0.03 11.51 0.06
CA PHE A 57 0.70 10.28 -0.33
C PHE A 57 0.92 10.30 -1.84
N ASN A 58 2.17 10.14 -2.27
CA ASN A 58 2.54 10.10 -3.68
C ASN A 58 2.50 8.65 -4.18
N PRO A 59 1.54 8.26 -5.05
CA PRO A 59 1.43 6.89 -5.55
C PRO A 59 2.64 6.45 -6.38
N GLU A 60 3.34 7.39 -7.02
CA GLU A 60 4.51 7.08 -7.87
C GLU A 60 5.75 6.77 -7.03
N LYS A 61 5.86 7.39 -5.85
CA LYS A 61 7.02 7.24 -4.95
C LYS A 61 6.73 6.37 -3.73
N LEU A 62 5.47 5.97 -3.54
CA LEU A 62 4.94 5.27 -2.37
C LEU A 62 5.36 5.91 -1.05
N LYS A 63 5.24 7.26 -0.96
CA LYS A 63 5.58 8.02 0.26
C LYS A 63 4.90 9.39 0.29
N CYS A 64 4.83 10.00 1.46
CA CYS A 64 4.33 11.37 1.61
C CYS A 64 5.25 12.41 0.94
N ASP A 65 4.71 13.20 0.02
CA ASP A 65 5.38 14.32 -0.66
C ASP A 65 4.51 15.59 -0.57
N TRP A 66 5.06 16.73 -0.96
CA TRP A 66 4.34 18.01 -0.96
C TRP A 66 3.14 17.98 -1.91
N ALA A 67 1.99 18.50 -1.45
CA ALA A 67 0.73 18.40 -2.19
C ALA A 67 0.80 18.90 -3.64
N TRP A 68 1.63 19.89 -3.96
CA TRP A 68 1.81 20.42 -5.32
C TRP A 68 2.75 19.59 -6.21
N LYS A 69 3.39 18.55 -5.68
CA LYS A 69 4.25 17.59 -6.39
C LYS A 69 3.59 16.22 -6.56
N VAL A 70 2.37 16.06 -6.06
CA VAL A 70 1.68 14.76 -6.01
C VAL A 70 0.56 14.76 -7.03
N ASN A 71 0.58 13.76 -7.92
CA ASN A 71 -0.60 13.39 -8.71
C ASN A 71 -1.38 12.29 -7.98
N CYS A 72 -2.53 12.65 -7.40
CA CYS A 72 -3.36 11.71 -6.63
C CYS A 72 -4.02 10.62 -7.48
N GLU A 73 -4.15 10.85 -8.77
CA GLU A 73 -4.76 9.90 -9.72
C GLU A 73 -3.71 9.01 -10.38
N ALA A 74 -2.43 9.17 -10.02
CA ALA A 74 -1.38 8.31 -10.51
C ALA A 74 -1.60 6.87 -10.02
N VAL A 75 -1.46 5.92 -10.95
CA VAL A 75 -1.50 4.51 -10.62
C VAL A 75 -0.19 4.16 -9.92
N PRO A 76 -0.22 3.51 -8.74
CA PRO A 76 0.98 2.96 -8.12
C PRO A 76 1.75 2.14 -9.11
N GLN A 77 3.05 2.42 -9.24
CA GLN A 77 3.91 1.52 -9.98
C GLN A 77 3.91 0.21 -9.18
N LYS A 78 3.28 -0.81 -9.78
CA LYS A 78 3.10 -2.15 -9.20
C LYS A 78 4.41 -2.57 -8.55
N LEU A 79 4.31 -3.31 -7.44
CA LEU A 79 5.41 -3.94 -6.70
C LEU A 79 6.26 -4.82 -7.63
N GLU A 80 7.05 -4.20 -8.48
CA GLU A 80 8.22 -4.81 -9.05
C GLU A 80 9.31 -4.62 -7.99
N PRO A 81 10.06 -5.68 -7.63
CA PRO A 81 11.08 -5.62 -6.60
C PRO A 81 12.05 -4.49 -6.97
N LYS A 82 11.90 -3.36 -6.28
CA LYS A 82 12.69 -2.17 -6.53
C LYS A 82 14.12 -2.55 -6.22
N LYS A 83 14.91 -2.71 -7.28
CA LYS A 83 16.37 -2.79 -7.21
C LYS A 83 16.84 -1.65 -6.32
N GLU A 84 17.31 -2.04 -5.14
CA GLU A 84 17.69 -1.17 -4.05
C GLU A 84 18.93 -0.37 -4.48
N THR A 85 18.73 0.86 -4.98
CA THR A 85 19.81 1.83 -5.01
C THR A 85 19.83 2.51 -3.65
N SER A 86 20.72 1.99 -2.80
CA SER A 86 21.07 2.49 -1.48
C SER A 86 21.49 3.97 -1.53
N ALA A 87 20.70 4.84 -0.92
CA ALA A 87 21.16 6.08 -0.28
C ALA A 87 19.97 6.81 0.37
N ALA A 88 19.65 6.42 1.61
CA ALA A 88 19.29 7.32 2.72
C ALA A 88 18.58 6.51 3.80
N ARG A 89 19.41 5.90 4.65
CA ARG A 89 19.07 5.65 6.04
C ARG A 89 18.76 6.99 6.69
N GLU A 90 17.50 7.39 6.75
CA GLU A 90 17.04 8.32 7.77
C GLU A 90 16.16 7.56 8.75
N THR A 91 16.85 6.99 9.73
CA THR A 91 16.34 6.74 11.06
C THR A 91 15.40 7.87 11.49
N SER A 92 14.10 7.58 11.54
CA SER A 92 13.19 8.24 12.49
C SER A 92 12.79 7.19 13.51
N LYS A 93 13.75 6.84 14.37
CA LYS A 93 13.48 6.17 15.64
C LYS A 93 12.71 7.15 16.51
N SER A 94 11.54 6.73 16.99
CA SER A 94 10.95 7.00 18.30
C SER A 94 10.95 8.43 18.85
N SER A 95 9.77 8.92 19.23
CA SER A 95 9.64 9.60 20.53
C SER A 95 8.23 9.45 21.09
N LYS A 96 8.05 8.38 21.88
CA LYS A 96 7.18 8.38 23.06
C LYS A 96 8.10 8.15 24.27
N THR A 97 7.78 8.79 25.41
CA THR A 97 8.43 8.73 26.75
C THR A 97 9.51 9.82 26.92
N LYS A 98 9.50 10.74 27.89
CA LYS A 98 8.90 10.80 29.24
C LYS A 98 8.45 12.24 29.53
#